data_AF-A0A6I1L2H3-F1
#
_entry.id   AF-A0A6I1L2H3-F1
#
_cell.length_a   1.000
_cell.length_b   1.000
_cell.length_c   1.000
_cell.angle_alpha   90.00
_cell.angle_beta   90.00
_cell.angle_gamma   90.00
#
_symmetry.space_group_name_H-M   'P 1'
#
loop_
_entity.id
_entity.type
_entity.pdbx_description
1 polymer ?
#
loop_
_entity_poly.entity_id
_entity_poly.type
_entity_poly.pdbx_seq_one_letter_code
_entity_poly.pdbx_strand_id
1 'polypeptide(L)'
;MVRLRELAAVDVLKAYRQQGERLRDEELIKAQRMLANGSTAEDVLMQLARGLTNKLLHAPSVQLKKLTAEGRLDALAMAQELFALGEGAPSSSDKKPQ
;
A
#
# COMPACT_ATOMS: atom_id res chain seq x y z
N MET A 1 3.11 24.43 -19.40
CA MET A 1 3.09 22.95 -19.53
C MET A 1 3.55 22.23 -18.27
N VAL A 2 4.72 22.55 -17.68
CA VAL A 2 5.26 21.86 -16.48
C VAL A 2 4.32 21.91 -15.27
N ARG A 3 3.76 23.09 -14.95
CA ARG A 3 2.86 23.30 -13.80
C ARG A 3 1.57 22.44 -13.81
N LEU A 4 1.07 22.06 -14.99
CA LEU A 4 -0.12 21.18 -15.13
C LEU A 4 0.19 19.72 -14.81
N ARG A 5 1.42 19.26 -15.11
CA ARG A 5 1.86 17.89 -14.82
C ARG A 5 2.14 17.69 -13.34
N GLU A 6 2.72 18.70 -12.67
CA GLU A 6 2.94 18.70 -11.22
C GLU A 6 1.62 18.57 -10.44
N LEU A 7 0.57 19.29 -10.86
CA LEU A 7 -0.76 19.19 -10.24
C LEU A 7 -1.36 17.78 -10.38
N ALA A 8 -1.26 17.17 -11.58
CA ALA A 8 -1.79 15.83 -11.81
C ALA A 8 -1.09 14.76 -10.94
N ALA A 9 0.23 14.87 -10.74
CA ALA A 9 0.97 13.95 -9.87
C ALA A 9 0.56 14.10 -8.39
N VAL A 10 0.34 15.34 -7.93
CA VAL A 10 -0.14 15.62 -6.57
C VAL A 10 -1.53 15.05 -6.34
N ASP A 11 -2.43 15.18 -7.31
CA ASP A 11 -3.80 14.66 -7.21
C ASP A 11 -3.81 13.12 -7.10
N VAL A 12 -2.98 12.43 -7.89
CA VAL A 12 -2.82 10.96 -7.80
C VAL A 12 -2.30 10.55 -6.43
N LEU A 13 -1.26 11.21 -5.92
CA LEU A 13 -0.70 10.92 -4.59
C LEU A 13 -1.73 11.16 -3.48
N LYS A 14 -2.51 12.24 -3.58
CA LYS A 14 -3.56 12.56 -2.62
C LYS A 14 -4.66 11.49 -2.62
N ALA A 15 -5.13 11.09 -3.80
CA ALA A 15 -6.12 10.03 -3.94
C ALA A 15 -5.62 8.70 -3.35
N TYR A 16 -4.36 8.34 -3.62
CA TYR A 16 -3.75 7.12 -3.09
C TYR A 16 -3.63 7.14 -1.56
N ARG A 17 -3.18 8.26 -0.96
CA ARG A 17 -3.12 8.43 0.50
C ARG A 17 -4.49 8.31 1.13
N GLN A 18 -5.48 9.00 0.59
CA GLN A 18 -6.85 8.94 1.10
C GLN A 18 -7.44 7.53 1.01
N GLN A 19 -7.12 6.78 -0.06
CA GLN A 19 -7.50 5.37 -0.16
C GLN A 19 -6.86 4.53 0.96
N GLY A 20 -5.55 4.69 1.19
CA GLY A 20 -4.85 3.99 2.27
C GLY A 20 -5.42 4.30 3.66
N GLU A 21 -5.74 5.56 3.92
CA GLU A 21 -6.36 6.00 5.19
C GLU A 21 -7.74 5.36 5.39
N ARG A 22 -8.59 5.35 4.35
CA ARG A 22 -9.90 4.68 4.43
C ARG A 22 -9.76 3.19 4.77
N LEU A 23 -8.83 2.49 4.12
CA LEU A 23 -8.61 1.06 4.38
C LEU A 23 -8.09 0.82 5.80
N ARG A 24 -7.18 1.68 6.29
CA ARG A 24 -6.71 1.65 7.69
C ARG A 24 -7.87 1.82 8.66
N ASP A 25 -8.71 2.83 8.46
CA ASP A 25 -9.80 3.15 9.38
C ASP A 25 -10.85 2.03 9.43
N GLU A 26 -11.16 1.42 8.27
CA GLU A 26 -12.03 0.25 8.20
C GLU A 26 -11.50 -0.95 8.99
N GLU A 27 -10.22 -1.29 8.83
CA GLU A 27 -9.63 -2.42 9.55
C GLU A 27 -9.46 -2.12 11.05
N LEU A 28 -9.19 -0.86 11.40
CA LEU A 28 -9.13 -0.42 12.79
C LEU A 28 -10.49 -0.55 13.48
N ILE A 29 -11.58 -0.18 12.81
CA ILE A 29 -12.95 -0.34 13.35
C ILE A 29 -13.25 -1.82 13.60
N LYS A 30 -12.85 -2.72 12.69
CA LYS A 30 -13.02 -4.17 12.89
C LYS A 30 -12.21 -4.67 14.09
N ALA A 31 -10.96 -4.24 14.20
CA ALA A 31 -10.07 -4.60 15.31
C ALA A 31 -10.67 -4.16 16.66
N GLN A 32 -11.17 -2.92 16.75
CA GLN A 32 -11.84 -2.41 17.95
C GLN A 32 -13.08 -3.23 18.33
N ARG A 33 -13.89 -3.64 17.35
CA ARG A 33 -15.05 -4.53 17.59
C ARG A 33 -14.63 -5.89 18.13
N MET A 34 -13.56 -6.48 17.60
CA MET A 34 -13.04 -7.76 18.09
C MET A 34 -12.56 -7.66 19.54
N LEU A 35 -11.84 -6.58 19.90
CA LEU A 35 -11.44 -6.31 21.28
C LEU A 35 -12.65 -6.16 22.20
N ALA A 36 -13.65 -5.37 21.78
CA ALA A 36 -14.89 -5.19 22.55
C ALA A 36 -15.65 -6.51 22.76
N ASN A 37 -15.53 -7.46 21.83
CA ASN A 37 -16.12 -8.79 21.91
C ASN A 37 -15.27 -9.80 22.70
N GLY A 38 -14.16 -9.37 23.32
CA GLY A 38 -13.32 -10.21 24.16
C GLY A 38 -12.27 -11.05 23.42
N SER A 39 -11.97 -10.76 22.15
CA SER A 39 -10.83 -11.36 21.47
C SER A 39 -9.51 -10.91 22.10
N THR A 40 -8.49 -11.77 22.05
CA THR A 40 -7.16 -11.43 22.59
C THR A 40 -6.53 -10.30 21.77
N ALA A 41 -5.73 -9.45 22.42
CA ALA A 41 -5.05 -8.37 21.72
C ALA A 41 -4.10 -8.89 20.63
N GLU A 42 -3.45 -10.03 20.85
CA GLU A 42 -2.55 -10.67 19.90
C GLU A 42 -3.29 -11.06 18.61
N ASP A 43 -4.43 -11.75 18.72
CA ASP A 43 -5.23 -12.15 17.57
C ASP A 43 -5.75 -10.95 16.77
N VAL A 44 -6.17 -9.90 17.49
CA VAL A 44 -6.66 -8.67 16.86
C VAL A 44 -5.56 -7.97 16.08
N LEU A 45 -4.36 -7.85 16.65
CA LEU A 45 -3.22 -7.21 15.98
C LEU A 45 -2.78 -8.01 14.76
N MET A 46 -2.72 -9.35 14.86
CA MET A 46 -2.42 -10.21 13.71
C MET A 46 -3.46 -10.05 12.60
N GLN A 47 -4.75 -10.05 12.96
CA GLN A 47 -5.83 -9.89 12.00
C GLN A 47 -5.83 -8.50 11.34
N LEU A 48 -5.60 -7.44 12.11
CA LEU A 48 -5.47 -6.06 11.61
C LEU A 48 -4.32 -5.94 10.61
N ALA A 49 -3.12 -6.42 10.98
CA ALA A 49 -1.94 -6.35 10.13
C ALA A 49 -2.15 -7.09 8.81
N ARG A 50 -2.70 -8.32 8.88
CA ARG A 50 -2.99 -9.12 7.70
C ARG A 50 -4.09 -8.50 6.84
N GLY A 51 -5.18 -8.07 7.45
CA GLY A 51 -6.33 -7.47 6.76
C GLY A 51 -5.95 -6.20 6.02
N LEU A 52 -5.22 -5.30 6.69
CA LEU A 52 -4.75 -4.05 6.10
C LEU A 52 -3.77 -4.29 4.95
N THR A 53 -2.78 -5.17 5.14
CA THR A 53 -1.79 -5.50 4.11
C THR A 53 -2.46 -6.09 2.87
N ASN A 54 -3.36 -7.05 3.05
CA ASN A 54 -4.08 -7.66 1.94
C ASN A 54 -4.91 -6.63 1.17
N LYS A 55 -5.62 -5.75 1.87
CA LYS A 55 -6.45 -4.70 1.25
C LYS A 55 -5.62 -3.67 0.49
N LEU A 56 -4.49 -3.22 1.06
CA LEU A 56 -3.59 -2.28 0.41
C LEU A 56 -3.00 -2.86 -0.88
N LEU A 57 -2.61 -4.14 -0.86
CA LEU A 57 -1.94 -4.80 -1.99
C LEU A 57 -2.91 -5.35 -3.05
N HIS A 58 -4.20 -5.52 -2.73
CA HIS A 58 -5.16 -6.14 -3.65
C HIS A 58 -5.29 -5.36 -4.97
N ALA A 59 -5.64 -4.08 -4.91
CA ALA A 59 -5.84 -3.27 -6.12
C ALA A 59 -4.55 -3.14 -6.97
N PRO A 60 -3.37 -2.81 -6.39
CA PRO A 60 -2.10 -2.85 -7.13
C PRO A 60 -1.81 -4.20 -7.78
N SER A 61 -1.99 -5.30 -7.07
CA SER A 61 -1.71 -6.65 -7.59
C SER A 61 -2.62 -7.00 -8.77
N VAL A 62 -3.91 -6.65 -8.70
CA VAL A 62 -4.85 -6.86 -9.80
C VAL A 62 -4.47 -6.01 -11.01
N GLN A 63 -4.10 -4.74 -10.79
CA GLN A 63 -3.71 -3.85 -11.87
C GLN A 63 -2.42 -4.31 -12.56
N LEU A 64 -1.42 -4.76 -11.79
CA LEU A 64 -0.19 -5.33 -12.33
C LEU A 64 -0.47 -6.57 -13.19
N LYS A 65 -1.29 -7.51 -12.69
CA LYS A 65 -1.69 -8.69 -13.46
C LYS A 65 -2.39 -8.33 -14.77
N LYS A 66 -3.27 -7.31 -14.74
CA LYS A 66 -3.97 -6.82 -15.93
C LYS A 66 -2.99 -6.23 -16.95
N LEU A 67 -2.04 -5.39 -16.52
CA LEU A 67 -1.01 -4.84 -17.41
C LEU A 67 -0.16 -5.92 -18.08
N THR A 68 0.20 -6.97 -17.33
CA THR A 68 0.91 -8.13 -17.88
C THR A 68 0.06 -8.88 -18.91
N ALA A 69 -1.22 -9.12 -18.62
CA ALA A 69 -2.13 -9.81 -19.55
C ALA A 69 -2.40 -9.01 -20.84
N GLU A 70 -2.38 -7.68 -20.76
CA GLU A 70 -2.53 -6.78 -21.91
C GLU A 70 -1.22 -6.59 -22.70
N GLY A 71 -0.11 -7.22 -22.29
CA GLY A 71 1.20 -7.09 -22.95
C GLY A 71 1.85 -5.71 -22.79
N ARG A 72 1.40 -4.91 -21.81
CA ARG A 72 1.85 -3.53 -21.59
C ARG A 72 3.13 -3.47 -20.76
N LEU A 73 4.23 -3.96 -21.32
CA LEU A 73 5.52 -4.08 -20.63
C LEU A 73 6.06 -2.72 -20.14
N ASP A 74 5.88 -1.64 -20.91
CA ASP A 74 6.32 -0.29 -20.49
C ASP A 74 5.59 0.19 -19.23
N ALA A 75 4.28 -0.12 -19.13
CA ALA A 75 3.49 0.20 -17.95
C ALA A 75 3.90 -0.63 -16.73
N LEU A 76 4.35 -1.87 -16.95
CA LEU A 76 4.90 -2.72 -15.91
C LEU A 76 6.23 -2.17 -15.36
N ALA A 77 7.12 -1.69 -16.24
CA ALA A 77 8.38 -1.06 -15.84
C ALA A 77 8.14 0.20 -15.00
N MET A 78 7.24 1.09 -15.45
CA MET A 78 6.84 2.27 -14.67
C MET A 78 6.26 1.90 -13.28
N ALA A 79 5.51 0.80 -13.19
CA ALA A 79 4.98 0.34 -11.91
C ALA A 79 6.08 -0.20 -10.99
N GLN A 80 7.11 -0.87 -11.53
CA GLN A 80 8.27 -1.30 -10.74
C GLN A 80 9.04 -0.10 -10.17
N GLU A 81 9.19 0.97 -10.94
CA GLU A 81 9.78 2.23 -10.47
C GLU A 81 8.91 2.87 -9.37
N LEU A 82 7.59 2.94 -9.58
CA LEU A 82 6.65 3.51 -8.61
C LEU A 82 6.67 2.78 -7.27
N PHE A 83 6.79 1.45 -7.28
CA PHE A 83 6.90 0.63 -6.07
C PHE A 83 8.34 0.46 -5.56
N ALA A 84 9.32 1.09 -6.21
CA ALA A 84 10.74 0.95 -5.91
C ALA A 84 11.19 -0.53 -5.81
N LEU A 85 10.72 -1.37 -6.75
CA LEU A 85 11.00 -2.82 -6.79
C LEU A 85 12.20 -3.19 -7.67
N GLY A 86 12.92 -2.21 -8.22
CA GLY A 86 14.17 -2.37 -8.98
C GLY A 86 15.39 -1.92 -8.17
N GLU A 87 16.53 -2.61 -8.37
CA GLU A 87 17.84 -2.45 -7.73
C GLU A 87 18.00 -1.31 -6.70
N GLY A 88 18.08 -1.70 -5.42
CA GLY A 88 18.49 -0.82 -4.33
C GLY A 88 17.34 -0.23 -3.52
N ALA A 89 16.47 -1.06 -2.97
CA ALA A 89 15.81 -0.69 -1.73
C ALA A 89 16.92 -0.32 -0.72
N PRO A 90 17.01 0.93 -0.21
CA PRO A 90 17.99 1.25 0.80
C PRO A 90 17.66 0.40 2.01
N SER A 91 18.50 -0.61 2.25
CA SER A 91 18.51 -1.40 3.47
C SER A 91 18.62 -0.43 4.63
N SER A 92 17.47 -0.08 5.21
CA SER A 92 17.39 0.70 6.44
C SER A 92 17.73 -0.25 7.59
N SER A 93 18.98 -0.71 7.59
CA SER A 93 19.59 -1.57 8.59
C SER A 93 21.06 -1.22 8.76
N ASP A 94 21.37 0.07 8.85
CA ASP A 94 22.63 0.54 9.42
C ASP A 94 22.37 1.72 10.37
N LYS A 95 21.76 1.38 11.50
CA LYS A 95 22.05 2.05 12.78
C LYS A 95 22.25 0.95 13.80
N LYS A 96 23.49 0.47 13.90
CA LYS A 96 23.89 -0.32 15.05
C LYS A 96 24.03 0.63 16.26
N PRO A 97 23.40 0.30 17.40
CA PRO A 97 23.55 1.04 18.65
C PRO A 97 24.88 0.73 19.32
N GLN A 98 25.36 1.72 20.10
CA GLN A 98 26.36 1.70 21.19
C GLN A 98 27.44 0.59 21.20
#